data_AF-A0AAV9SY83-F1
#
_entry.id   AF-A0AAV9SY83-F1
#
_cell.length_a   1.000
_cell.length_b   1.000
_cell.length_c   1.000
_cell.angle_alpha   90.00
_cell.angle_beta   90.00
_cell.angle_gamma   90.00
#
_symmetry.space_group_name_H-M   'P 1'
#
loop_
_entity.id
_entity.type
_entity.pdbx_description
1 polymer ?
#
loop_
_entity_poly.entity_id
_entity_poly.type
_entity_poly.pdbx_seq_one_letter_code
_entity_poly.pdbx_strand_id
1 'polypeptide(L)'
;MRSILVFLAALFHASFAAGFCFSEGRRGSFHKNQDVLDIVDVCNQLNGTYDRLQVKRFCATDKYQVSWGLELKMIGADIKRDISTRECMSGMAKQLMCKEGRGGVTTYWNWRYKAKPNYVGSECFPRPYWKPIDAYDPQDEPERYFCRVMQRNFLSCWDDSKSVPVPDY
;
A
#
# COMPACT_ATOMS: atom_id res chain seq x y z
N MET A 1 -35.92 -38.00 21.54
CA MET A 1 -35.69 -37.38 20.22
C MET A 1 -36.03 -35.90 20.31
N ARG A 2 -35.03 -35.01 20.20
CA ARG A 2 -35.11 -33.55 19.95
C ARG A 2 -33.67 -33.05 19.88
N SER A 3 -33.09 -33.12 18.69
CA SER A 3 -32.97 -31.99 17.75
C SER A 3 -31.68 -31.21 18.01
N ILE A 4 -30.64 -31.66 17.30
CA ILE A 4 -29.40 -30.95 17.04
C ILE A 4 -29.75 -29.70 16.23
N LEU A 5 -29.47 -28.51 16.77
CA LEU A 5 -29.43 -27.26 16.00
C LEU A 5 -28.04 -26.65 16.18
N VAL A 6 -27.18 -27.02 15.24
CA VAL A 6 -25.88 -26.40 14.98
C VAL A 6 -26.16 -24.99 14.45
N PHE A 7 -25.88 -23.96 15.25
CA PHE A 7 -25.76 -22.59 14.75
C PHE A 7 -24.28 -22.22 14.70
N LEU A 8 -23.63 -22.60 13.60
CA LEU A 8 -22.33 -22.08 13.19
C LEU A 8 -22.55 -20.68 12.60
N ALA A 9 -22.61 -19.67 13.48
CA ALA A 9 -22.55 -18.27 13.08
C ALA A 9 -21.11 -17.93 12.66
N ALA A 10 -20.74 -18.32 11.44
CA ALA A 10 -19.54 -17.81 10.80
C ALA A 10 -19.77 -16.32 10.50
N LEU A 11 -19.35 -15.47 11.44
CA LEU A 11 -19.21 -14.03 11.24
C LEU A 11 -18.20 -13.80 10.11
N PHE A 12 -18.70 -13.71 8.88
CA PHE A 12 -17.99 -13.08 7.78
C PHE A 12 -17.74 -11.63 8.17
N HIS A 13 -16.59 -11.36 8.77
CA HIS A 13 -16.04 -10.02 8.87
C HIS A 13 -15.72 -9.60 7.43
N ALA A 14 -16.69 -9.00 6.75
CA ALA A 14 -16.47 -8.26 5.52
C ALA A 14 -15.50 -7.13 5.88
N SER A 15 -14.20 -7.42 5.77
CA SER A 15 -13.16 -6.43 5.89
C SER A 15 -13.40 -5.42 4.77
N PHE A 16 -13.86 -4.24 5.13
CA PHE A 16 -13.94 -3.10 4.22
C PHE A 16 -12.52 -2.75 3.79
N ALA A 17 -12.04 -3.42 2.75
CA ALA A 17 -10.77 -3.10 2.12
C ALA A 17 -10.98 -1.77 1.38
N ALA A 18 -10.62 -0.67 2.01
CA ALA A 18 -10.59 0.62 1.35
C ALA A 18 -9.30 0.68 0.49
N GLY A 19 -9.47 0.82 -0.82
CA GLY A 19 -8.34 0.89 -1.74
C GLY A 19 -8.65 1.76 -2.96
N PHE A 20 -7.61 2.33 -3.52
CA PHE A 20 -7.65 3.19 -4.69
C PHE A 20 -6.48 2.86 -5.62
N CYS A 21 -6.75 2.80 -6.93
CA CYS A 21 -5.71 2.72 -7.95
C CYS A 21 -5.38 4.11 -8.48
N PHE A 22 -4.09 4.42 -8.64
CA PHE A 22 -3.69 5.71 -9.18
C PHE A 22 -4.22 5.88 -10.60
N SER A 23 -4.80 7.06 -10.88
CA SER A 23 -5.45 7.30 -12.16
C SER A 23 -4.49 7.65 -13.28
N GLU A 24 -3.33 8.21 -12.94
CA GLU A 24 -2.32 8.81 -13.80
C GLU A 24 -0.91 8.30 -13.44
N GLY A 25 0.14 8.91 -13.99
CA GLY A 25 1.53 8.50 -13.75
C GLY A 25 2.04 7.35 -14.63
N ARG A 26 3.21 6.82 -14.28
CA ARG A 26 3.85 5.71 -15.00
C ARG A 26 3.03 4.44 -14.85
N ARG A 27 3.19 3.52 -15.80
CA ARG A 27 2.68 2.15 -15.73
C ARG A 27 3.85 1.19 -15.69
N GLY A 28 3.80 0.20 -14.81
CA GLY A 28 4.63 -0.98 -14.90
C GLY A 28 3.88 -2.17 -15.49
N SER A 29 4.62 -3.22 -15.82
CA SER A 29 4.09 -4.37 -16.56
C SER A 29 3.69 -5.55 -15.69
N PHE A 30 3.77 -5.43 -14.36
CA PHE A 30 3.46 -6.51 -13.42
C PHE A 30 2.06 -7.11 -13.61
N HIS A 31 1.07 -6.27 -13.97
CA HIS A 31 -0.29 -6.70 -14.28
C HIS A 31 -0.41 -7.60 -15.53
N LYS A 32 0.56 -7.56 -16.45
CA LYS A 32 0.61 -8.39 -17.68
C LYS A 32 1.53 -9.59 -17.51
N ASN A 33 2.64 -9.39 -16.83
CA ASN A 33 3.65 -10.39 -16.59
C ASN A 33 4.21 -10.20 -15.18
N GLN A 34 3.93 -11.12 -14.27
CA GLN A 34 4.36 -11.03 -12.88
C GLN A 34 5.87 -11.32 -12.73
N ASP A 35 6.50 -11.96 -13.72
CA ASP A 35 7.93 -12.27 -13.68
C ASP A 35 8.83 -11.04 -13.89
N VAL A 36 8.25 -9.86 -14.13
CA VAL A 36 9.02 -8.61 -14.34
C VAL A 36 9.63 -8.09 -13.05
N LEU A 37 9.04 -8.43 -11.90
CA LEU A 37 9.46 -7.99 -10.58
C LEU A 37 9.36 -9.16 -9.61
N ASP A 38 10.44 -9.49 -8.91
CA ASP A 38 10.42 -10.52 -7.88
C ASP A 38 9.69 -10.01 -6.63
N ILE A 39 8.39 -10.31 -6.56
CA ILE A 39 7.57 -9.90 -5.42
C ILE A 39 7.95 -10.63 -4.13
N VAL A 40 8.57 -11.81 -4.21
CA VAL A 40 9.03 -12.55 -3.04
C VAL A 40 10.21 -11.81 -2.41
N ASP A 41 11.18 -11.37 -3.22
CA ASP A 41 12.28 -10.54 -2.75
C ASP A 41 11.78 -9.22 -2.16
N VAL A 42 10.91 -8.49 -2.88
CA VAL A 42 10.25 -7.26 -2.38
C VAL A 42 9.66 -7.48 -0.99
N CYS A 43 8.90 -8.56 -0.82
CA CYS A 43 8.24 -8.83 0.44
C CYS A 43 9.15 -9.43 1.50
N ASN A 44 10.32 -9.99 1.16
CA ASN A 44 11.34 -10.33 2.14
C ASN A 44 12.04 -9.09 2.68
N GLN A 45 12.22 -8.04 1.86
CA GLN A 45 12.75 -6.75 2.34
C GLN A 45 11.74 -6.00 3.23
N LEU A 46 10.44 -6.20 3.00
CA LEU A 46 9.37 -5.53 3.73
C LEU A 46 8.80 -6.36 4.89
N ASN A 47 9.16 -7.63 5.07
CA ASN A 47 8.57 -8.44 6.14
C ASN A 47 9.16 -8.11 7.53
N GLY A 48 8.63 -8.80 8.54
CA GLY A 48 9.12 -8.76 9.91
C GLY A 48 8.24 -7.94 10.85
N THR A 49 8.81 -7.57 12.00
CA THR A 49 8.10 -6.85 13.05
C THR A 49 8.03 -5.36 12.75
N TYR A 50 6.86 -4.79 12.96
CA TYR A 50 6.58 -3.37 12.89
C TYR A 50 6.08 -2.85 14.22
N ASP A 51 6.61 -1.72 14.67
CA ASP A 51 5.95 -0.87 15.65
C ASP A 51 4.72 -0.20 15.05
N ARG A 52 3.80 0.23 15.91
CA ARG A 52 2.61 0.94 15.48
C ARG A 52 2.98 2.19 14.67
N LEU A 53 2.31 2.39 13.53
CA LEU A 53 2.57 3.48 12.57
C LEU A 53 3.93 3.42 11.87
N GLN A 54 4.71 2.36 12.12
CA GLN A 54 5.99 2.18 11.45
C GLN A 54 5.78 1.88 9.96
N VAL A 55 6.69 2.41 9.14
CA VAL A 55 6.68 2.24 7.69
C VAL A 55 8.04 1.73 7.21
N LYS A 56 8.04 0.61 6.46
CA LYS A 56 9.18 0.17 5.66
C LYS A 56 8.94 0.50 4.21
N ARG A 57 10.03 0.79 3.51
CA ARG A 57 10.04 1.17 2.11
C ARG A 57 11.08 0.36 1.38
N PHE A 58 10.77 0.03 0.14
CA PHE A 58 11.69 -0.64 -0.75
C PHE A 58 11.57 -0.09 -2.16
N CYS A 59 12.71 0.21 -2.76
CA CYS A 59 12.79 0.65 -4.15
C CYS A 59 13.27 -0.54 -4.97
N ALA A 60 12.46 -0.99 -5.93
CA ALA A 60 12.81 -2.10 -6.80
C ALA A 60 12.69 -1.68 -8.26
N THR A 61 13.68 -1.99 -9.09
CA THR A 61 13.58 -1.75 -10.53
C THR A 61 13.21 -3.04 -11.24
N ASP A 62 12.12 -3.00 -12.02
CA ASP A 62 11.65 -4.16 -12.77
C ASP A 62 12.48 -4.40 -14.05
N LYS A 63 12.30 -5.58 -14.67
CA LYS A 63 13.02 -5.99 -15.88
C LYS A 63 12.85 -5.04 -17.08
N TYR A 64 11.84 -4.17 -17.06
CA TYR A 64 11.56 -3.19 -18.11
C TYR A 64 11.93 -1.77 -17.74
N GLN A 65 12.82 -1.61 -16.76
CA GLN A 65 13.34 -0.31 -16.35
C GLN A 65 12.19 0.61 -15.87
N VAL A 66 11.30 0.08 -15.04
CA VAL A 66 10.38 0.88 -14.20
C VAL A 66 10.81 0.72 -12.74
N SER A 67 11.02 1.84 -12.06
CA SER A 67 11.37 1.86 -10.64
C SER A 67 10.09 1.92 -9.80
N TRP A 68 9.93 0.99 -8.88
CA TRP A 68 8.77 0.87 -8.01
C TRP A 68 9.12 1.36 -6.61
N GLY A 69 8.42 2.40 -6.16
CA GLY A 69 8.37 2.78 -4.75
C GLY A 69 7.32 1.94 -4.03
N LEU A 70 7.77 1.02 -3.20
CA LEU A 70 6.94 0.08 -2.46
C LEU A 70 6.94 0.48 -0.98
N GLU A 71 5.77 0.57 -0.38
CA GLU A 71 5.62 1.00 1.01
C GLU A 71 4.64 0.08 1.74
N LEU A 72 5.05 -0.33 2.94
CA LEU A 72 4.24 -1.13 3.84
C LEU A 72 4.25 -0.47 5.22
N LYS A 73 3.05 -0.16 5.72
CA LYS A 73 2.85 0.54 6.99
C LYS A 73 1.93 -0.25 7.92
N MET A 74 2.32 -0.34 9.18
CA MET A 74 1.47 -0.88 10.25
C MET A 74 0.47 0.18 10.70
N ILE A 75 -0.82 -0.09 10.54
CA ILE A 75 -1.94 0.79 10.90
C ILE A 75 -2.93 0.14 11.87
N GLY A 76 -2.63 -1.08 12.33
CA GLY A 76 -3.40 -1.80 13.31
C GLY A 76 -3.43 -1.14 14.69
N ALA A 77 -4.30 -1.63 15.57
CA ALA A 77 -4.39 -1.16 16.94
C ALA A 77 -3.24 -1.65 17.83
N ASP A 78 -2.60 -2.76 17.44
CA ASP A 78 -1.50 -3.39 18.18
C ASP A 78 -0.31 -2.43 18.34
N ILE A 79 0.46 -2.58 19.44
CA ILE A 79 1.70 -1.81 19.64
C ILE A 79 2.80 -2.30 18.67
N LYS A 80 2.84 -3.62 18.44
CA LYS A 80 3.74 -4.29 17.52
C LYS A 80 3.00 -5.38 16.77
N ARG A 81 3.39 -5.61 15.51
CA ARG A 81 2.85 -6.71 14.72
C ARG A 81 3.85 -7.22 13.69
N ASP A 82 3.88 -8.53 13.49
CA ASP A 82 4.63 -9.15 12.42
C ASP A 82 3.79 -9.24 11.14
N ILE A 83 4.41 -8.94 10.01
CA ILE A 83 3.89 -9.32 8.70
C ILE A 83 4.71 -10.47 8.12
N SER A 84 4.03 -11.51 7.65
CA SER A 84 4.68 -12.58 6.90
C SER A 84 4.91 -12.17 5.45
N THR A 85 5.92 -12.76 4.79
CA THR A 85 6.14 -12.57 3.34
C THR A 85 4.86 -12.84 2.54
N ARG A 86 4.09 -13.88 2.90
CA ARG A 86 2.85 -14.24 2.21
C ARG A 86 1.76 -13.17 2.34
N GLU A 87 1.59 -12.62 3.53
CA GLU A 87 0.62 -11.54 3.77
C GLU A 87 1.03 -10.26 3.01
N CYS A 88 2.33 -9.93 3.04
CA CYS A 88 2.88 -8.85 2.23
C CYS A 88 2.58 -9.03 0.74
N MET A 89 2.87 -10.21 0.17
CA MET A 89 2.66 -10.49 -1.25
C MET A 89 1.19 -10.33 -1.62
N SER A 90 0.28 -10.83 -0.78
CA SER A 90 -1.16 -10.74 -1.02
C SER A 90 -1.65 -9.29 -1.13
N GLY A 91 -1.16 -8.39 -0.26
CA GLY A 91 -1.52 -6.98 -0.30
C GLY A 91 -0.80 -6.22 -1.42
N MET A 92 0.51 -6.46 -1.59
CA MET A 92 1.36 -5.72 -2.51
C MET A 92 1.06 -6.07 -3.97
N ALA A 93 0.80 -7.34 -4.29
CA ALA A 93 0.43 -7.77 -5.65
C ALA A 93 -0.80 -7.02 -6.16
N LYS A 94 -1.80 -6.81 -5.29
CA LYS A 94 -3.02 -6.05 -5.66
C LYS A 94 -2.68 -4.61 -6.05
N GLN A 95 -1.71 -3.98 -5.38
CA GLN A 95 -1.30 -2.62 -5.70
C GLN A 95 -0.50 -2.58 -7.00
N LEU A 96 0.41 -3.53 -7.21
CA LEU A 96 1.18 -3.68 -8.45
C LEU A 96 0.28 -3.94 -9.68
N MET A 97 -0.86 -4.59 -9.49
CA MET A 97 -1.83 -4.89 -10.56
C MET A 97 -2.86 -3.78 -10.79
N CYS A 98 -3.00 -2.84 -9.86
CA CYS A 98 -4.06 -1.83 -9.86
C CYS A 98 -4.03 -0.95 -11.13
N LYS A 99 -5.21 -0.73 -11.74
CA LYS A 99 -5.45 0.07 -12.95
C LYS A 99 -4.35 -0.09 -14.02
N GLU A 100 -4.21 -1.30 -14.54
CA GLU A 100 -3.23 -1.63 -15.59
C GLU A 100 -1.78 -1.31 -15.17
N GLY A 101 -1.42 -1.64 -13.94
CA GLY A 101 -0.07 -1.47 -13.41
C GLY A 101 0.31 -0.02 -13.12
N ARG A 102 -0.66 0.87 -12.90
CA ARG A 102 -0.41 2.25 -12.43
C ARG A 102 -0.06 2.32 -10.95
N GLY A 103 -0.17 1.21 -10.24
CA GLY A 103 0.01 1.21 -8.80
C GLY A 103 -1.26 1.63 -8.07
N GLY A 104 -1.20 1.57 -6.76
CA GLY A 104 -2.32 1.93 -5.91
C GLY A 104 -1.95 1.92 -4.45
N VAL A 105 -2.97 2.18 -3.64
CA VAL A 105 -2.94 2.09 -2.19
C VAL A 105 -4.14 1.32 -1.69
N THR A 106 -3.95 0.43 -0.72
CA THR A 106 -5.05 -0.18 0.01
C THR A 106 -4.72 -0.35 1.48
N THR A 107 -5.77 -0.34 2.29
CA THR A 107 -5.75 -0.75 3.69
C THR A 107 -6.49 -2.07 3.83
N TYR A 108 -5.84 -3.04 4.47
CA TYR A 108 -6.44 -4.31 4.82
C TYR A 108 -5.97 -4.76 6.19
N TRP A 109 -6.92 -4.97 7.11
CA TRP A 109 -6.65 -5.25 8.53
C TRP A 109 -5.68 -4.26 9.18
N ASN A 110 -4.45 -4.71 9.44
CA ASN A 110 -3.44 -3.97 10.19
C ASN A 110 -2.41 -3.31 9.28
N TRP A 111 -2.59 -3.40 7.97
CA TRP A 111 -1.57 -3.04 7.00
C TRP A 111 -2.10 -2.10 5.94
N ARG A 112 -1.28 -1.11 5.60
CA ARG A 112 -1.43 -0.29 4.41
C ARG A 112 -0.34 -0.68 3.42
N TYR A 113 -0.77 -1.01 2.21
CA TYR A 113 0.11 -1.35 1.09
C TYR A 113 0.05 -0.22 0.08
N LYS A 114 1.20 0.23 -0.42
CA LYS A 114 1.29 1.17 -1.53
C LYS A 114 2.38 0.71 -2.50
N ALA A 115 2.07 0.76 -3.79
CA ALA A 115 3.04 0.56 -4.86
C ALA A 115 2.88 1.69 -5.87
N LYS A 116 3.93 2.47 -6.10
CA LYS A 116 3.96 3.55 -7.10
C LYS A 116 5.06 3.25 -8.14
N PRO A 117 4.71 3.01 -9.41
CA PRO A 117 5.69 2.93 -10.48
C PRO A 117 6.18 4.34 -10.83
N ASN A 118 7.47 4.46 -11.10
CA ASN A 118 8.17 5.68 -11.45
C ASN A 118 9.10 5.42 -12.64
N TYR A 119 9.64 6.48 -13.23
CA TYR A 119 10.65 6.37 -14.29
C TYR A 119 11.99 5.89 -13.72
N VAL A 120 12.75 5.07 -14.45
CA VAL A 120 14.10 4.70 -14.00
C VAL A 120 15.00 5.94 -13.89
N GLY A 121 15.79 5.97 -12.82
CA GLY A 121 16.65 7.11 -12.46
C GLY A 121 15.93 8.21 -11.68
N SER A 122 14.61 8.14 -11.53
CA SER A 122 13.89 9.00 -10.58
C SER A 122 13.99 8.46 -9.15
N GLU A 123 13.96 9.36 -8.17
CA GLU A 123 13.93 8.98 -6.76
C GLU A 123 12.63 8.18 -6.51
N CYS A 124 12.75 6.91 -6.10
CA CYS A 124 11.58 6.10 -5.71
C CYS A 124 10.75 6.76 -4.60
N PHE A 125 11.40 7.61 -3.80
CA PHE A 125 10.84 8.28 -2.64
C PHE A 125 11.30 9.75 -2.59
N PRO A 126 10.80 10.65 -3.46
CA PRO A 126 11.34 12.00 -3.62
C PRO A 126 11.27 12.84 -2.34
N ARG A 127 12.36 13.53 -1.98
CA ARG A 127 12.38 14.45 -0.83
C ARG A 127 11.61 15.75 -1.08
N PRO A 128 11.06 16.39 -0.03
CA PRO A 128 10.95 15.90 1.34
C PRO A 128 9.71 15.02 1.50
N TYR A 129 9.96 13.74 1.78
CA TYR A 129 8.94 12.72 2.04
C TYR A 129 8.19 12.94 3.39
N TRP A 130 8.50 14.05 4.07
CA TRP A 130 8.02 14.51 5.38
C TRP A 130 7.45 15.94 5.36
N LYS A 131 7.07 16.52 4.22
CA LYS A 131 6.38 17.81 4.31
C LYS A 131 4.94 17.65 4.81
N PRO A 132 4.42 18.58 5.63
CA PRO A 132 2.99 18.71 5.83
C PRO A 132 2.32 18.88 4.46
N ILE A 133 1.09 18.40 4.36
CA ILE A 133 0.29 18.23 3.14
C ILE A 133 0.57 19.35 2.10
N ASP A 134 0.69 20.59 2.50
CA ASP A 134 0.98 21.82 1.75
C ASP A 134 2.28 21.88 0.89
N ALA A 135 3.13 20.85 0.83
CA ALA A 135 4.17 20.75 -0.21
C ALA A 135 3.62 20.29 -1.56
N TYR A 136 3.37 21.27 -2.41
CA TYR A 136 2.73 21.18 -3.71
C TYR A 136 3.59 20.50 -4.81
N ASP A 137 3.05 19.45 -5.44
CA ASP A 137 3.36 19.03 -6.82
C ASP A 137 2.01 18.78 -7.56
N PRO A 138 1.69 19.56 -8.62
CA PRO A 138 0.42 19.48 -9.33
C PRO A 138 0.22 18.24 -10.22
N GLN A 139 1.16 17.29 -10.28
CA GLN A 139 0.98 16.03 -11.02
C GLN A 139 0.79 14.80 -10.11
N ASP A 140 0.81 14.98 -8.79
CA ASP A 140 0.96 13.86 -7.85
C ASP A 140 -0.28 13.54 -6.98
N GLU A 141 -1.39 14.29 -7.06
CA GLU A 141 -2.60 13.96 -6.27
C GLU A 141 -3.95 14.29 -6.97
N PRO A 142 -4.55 13.33 -7.70
CA PRO A 142 -6.00 13.37 -7.96
C PRO A 142 -6.79 13.38 -6.64
N GLU A 143 -6.25 12.77 -5.58
CA GLU A 143 -6.91 12.51 -4.30
C GLU A 143 -7.20 13.77 -3.48
N ARG A 144 -6.35 14.81 -3.53
CA ARG A 144 -6.62 16.08 -2.83
C ARG A 144 -7.63 16.99 -3.54
N TYR A 145 -7.68 16.92 -4.87
CA TYR A 145 -8.79 17.52 -5.61
C TYR A 145 -10.09 16.80 -5.23
N PHE A 146 -10.10 15.47 -5.27
CA PHE A 146 -11.27 14.66 -4.89
C PHE A 146 -11.70 14.86 -3.42
N CYS A 147 -10.77 15.03 -2.48
CA CYS A 147 -11.08 15.39 -1.09
C CYS A 147 -11.77 16.75 -0.95
N ARG A 148 -11.51 17.70 -1.88
CA ARG A 148 -12.08 19.05 -1.87
C ARG A 148 -13.43 19.14 -2.58
N VAL A 149 -13.64 18.36 -3.66
CA VAL A 149 -14.90 18.39 -4.44
C VAL A 149 -15.90 17.26 -4.11
N MET A 150 -15.49 16.16 -3.48
CA MET A 150 -16.35 15.00 -3.17
C MET A 150 -16.46 14.70 -1.66
N GLN A 151 -16.87 15.72 -0.89
CA GLN A 151 -16.95 15.73 0.59
C GLN A 151 -17.75 14.60 1.27
N ARG A 152 -18.49 13.75 0.54
CA ARG A 152 -19.46 12.78 1.11
C ARG A 152 -19.11 11.30 0.97
N ASN A 153 -17.97 10.95 0.38
CA ASN A 153 -17.51 9.56 0.33
C ASN A 153 -16.44 9.32 1.41
N PHE A 154 -16.71 8.35 2.29
CA PHE A 154 -16.06 8.05 3.57
C PHE A 154 -14.58 7.60 3.46
N LEU A 155 -13.71 8.47 2.98
CA LEU A 155 -12.26 8.42 3.11
C LEU A 155 -11.77 9.83 3.42
N SER A 156 -12.03 10.28 4.65
CA SER A 156 -11.53 11.56 5.12
C SER A 156 -10.01 11.60 4.99
N CYS A 157 -9.52 12.44 4.07
CA CYS A 157 -8.17 13.03 4.00
C CYS A 157 -7.10 12.25 4.81
N TRP A 158 -6.46 11.29 4.15
CA TRP A 158 -5.36 10.50 4.73
C TRP A 158 -4.20 11.39 5.17
N ASP A 159 -3.78 11.26 6.43
CA ASP A 159 -2.68 12.01 7.03
C ASP A 159 -1.53 11.08 7.43
N ASP A 160 -0.41 11.17 6.70
CA ASP A 160 0.81 10.42 6.98
C ASP A 160 1.76 11.14 7.96
N SER A 161 1.36 12.28 8.53
CA SER A 161 2.12 13.05 9.53
C SER A 161 2.54 12.25 10.76
N LYS A 162 1.82 11.17 11.06
CA LYS A 162 2.07 10.29 12.22
C LYS A 162 2.88 9.04 11.89
N SER A 163 3.36 8.87 10.65
CA SER A 163 4.16 7.70 10.26
C SER A 163 5.55 7.77 10.87
N VAL A 164 6.09 6.64 11.32
CA VAL A 164 7.45 6.56 11.90
C VAL A 164 8.34 5.74 10.96
N PRO A 165 9.46 6.27 10.45
CA PRO A 165 10.34 5.47 9.59
C PRO A 165 11.03 4.37 10.40
N VAL A 166 11.44 3.31 9.72
CA VAL A 166 12.40 2.36 10.32
C VAL A 166 13.74 3.08 10.48
N PRO A 167 14.41 2.96 11.65
CA PRO A 167 15.75 3.50 11.82
C PRO A 167 16.74 2.81 10.86
N ASP A 168 17.57 3.60 10.20
CA ASP A 168 18.74 3.10 9.46
C ASP A 168 19.82 2.74 10.49
N TYR A 169 20.03 1.45 10.77
CA TYR A 169 21.12 0.96 11.63
C TYR A 169 22.30 0.49 10.80
#